data_AF-A0A1G8YKA9-F1
#
_entry.id   AF-A0A1G8YKA9-F1
#
_cell.length_a   1.000
_cell.length_b   1.000
_cell.length_c   1.000
_cell.angle_alpha   90.00
_cell.angle_beta   90.00
_cell.angle_gamma   90.00
#
_symmetry.space_group_name_H-M   'P 1'
#
loop_
_entity.id
_entity.type
_entity.pdbx_description
1 polymer ?
#
loop_
_entity_poly.entity_id
_entity_poly.type
_entity_poly.pdbx_seq_one_letter_code
_entity_poly.pdbx_strand_id
1 'polypeptide(L)'
;MERLFHNGTLTSTSMVEVEPLVILALALGPGVFWAWYFYRRDRYEPEPAALIAKIFLLGALVTFPVAFVEGFFGLFIASPLIMGAIVAPIVEEYGKFYVVRQFAYQDTEFDEPMDGIVYAAAAALGLASLENVFYVFTAYLTSPALALGTIVVRAIFSVPGHALFASAWGYALGRAKFMAPERRPRIIIGGLLLGMALHGAFNFLLMTAEIFAYTMIIFILILTPGLWILANRNIAAALRYGRQ
;
A
#
# COMPACT_ATOMS: atom_id res chain seq x y z
N MET A 1 -39.80 21.30 55.22
CA MET A 1 -40.18 22.05 54.02
C MET A 1 -38.92 22.72 53.51
N GLU A 2 -38.36 22.44 52.35
CA GLU A 2 -38.84 21.70 51.19
C GLU A 2 -37.61 21.43 50.31
N ARG A 3 -37.47 20.19 49.85
CA ARG A 3 -36.51 19.82 48.80
C ARG A 3 -37.04 20.39 47.49
N LEU A 4 -36.22 21.09 46.71
CA LEU A 4 -36.40 21.11 45.25
C LEU A 4 -35.04 21.06 44.54
N PHE A 5 -34.89 19.97 43.81
CA PHE A 5 -33.85 19.65 42.85
C PHE A 5 -33.92 20.59 41.64
N HIS A 6 -32.78 20.95 41.06
CA HIS A 6 -32.63 20.77 39.61
C HIS A 6 -31.21 20.45 39.17
N ASN A 7 -31.11 19.32 38.49
CA ASN A 7 -29.96 18.79 37.79
C ASN A 7 -29.41 19.78 36.76
N GLY A 8 -28.09 19.91 36.75
CA GLY A 8 -27.32 20.44 35.64
C GLY A 8 -26.20 19.47 35.28
N THR A 9 -26.56 18.23 34.92
CA THR A 9 -25.71 17.34 34.14
C THR A 9 -25.37 18.02 32.82
N LEU A 10 -24.24 18.72 32.75
CA LEU A 10 -23.55 18.97 31.50
C LEU A 10 -22.60 17.80 31.29
N THR A 11 -23.14 16.82 30.58
CA THR A 11 -22.47 15.77 29.82
C THR A 11 -20.96 15.96 29.75
N SER A 12 -20.20 15.15 30.48
CA SER A 12 -18.92 14.71 29.95
C SER A 12 -19.28 14.03 28.63
N THR A 13 -19.07 14.70 27.50
CA THR A 13 -18.72 13.96 26.30
C THR A 13 -17.49 13.18 26.70
N SER A 14 -17.69 11.93 27.13
CA SER A 14 -16.63 10.94 27.18
C SER A 14 -16.19 10.81 25.73
N MET A 15 -15.31 11.72 25.30
CA MET A 15 -14.43 11.48 24.18
C MET A 15 -13.92 10.09 24.45
N VAL A 16 -14.29 9.13 23.60
CA VAL A 16 -13.77 7.78 23.72
C VAL A 16 -12.26 7.97 23.70
N GLU A 17 -11.62 7.80 24.85
CA GLU A 17 -10.17 7.83 24.95
C GLU A 17 -9.73 6.56 24.24
N VAL A 18 -9.56 6.66 22.92
CA VAL A 18 -9.05 5.54 22.14
C VAL A 18 -7.59 5.41 22.54
N GLU A 19 -7.28 4.36 23.27
CA GLU A 19 -5.93 4.10 23.74
C GLU A 19 -4.95 4.10 22.55
N PRO A 20 -3.75 4.70 22.67
CA PRO A 20 -2.78 4.71 21.58
C PRO A 20 -2.44 3.33 21.01
N LEU A 21 -2.51 2.28 21.84
CA LEU A 21 -2.33 0.90 21.43
C LEU A 21 -3.45 0.40 20.50
N VAL A 22 -4.70 0.82 20.73
CA VAL A 22 -5.83 0.50 19.85
C VAL A 22 -5.67 1.19 18.51
N ILE A 23 -5.24 2.46 18.49
CA ILE A 23 -4.95 3.20 17.25
C ILE A 23 -3.83 2.52 16.46
N LEU A 24 -2.75 2.10 17.13
CA LEU A 24 -1.66 1.37 16.49
C LEU A 24 -2.14 0.05 15.87
N ALA A 25 -2.94 -0.73 16.60
CA ALA A 25 -3.51 -1.99 16.10
C ALA A 25 -4.40 -1.76 14.87
N LEU A 26 -5.26 -0.73 14.91
CA LEU A 26 -6.13 -0.35 13.79
C LEU A 26 -5.33 0.19 12.58
N ALA A 27 -4.19 0.84 12.80
CA ALA A 27 -3.33 1.31 11.73
C ALA A 27 -2.57 0.15 11.04
N LEU A 28 -2.15 -0.88 11.80
CA LEU A 28 -1.45 -2.04 11.23
C LEU A 28 -2.40 -3.09 10.61
N GLY A 29 -3.60 -3.23 11.17
CA GLY A 29 -4.58 -4.25 10.80
C GLY A 29 -4.86 -4.36 9.30
N PRO A 30 -5.13 -3.26 8.57
CA PRO A 30 -5.39 -3.30 7.13
C PRO A 30 -4.24 -3.90 6.32
N GLY A 31 -2.99 -3.58 6.67
CA GLY A 31 -1.82 -4.08 5.95
C GLY A 31 -1.65 -5.58 6.13
N VAL A 32 -1.84 -6.08 7.35
CA VAL A 32 -1.82 -7.52 7.65
C VAL A 32 -2.97 -8.25 6.95
N PHE A 33 -4.18 -7.69 6.99
CA PHE A 33 -5.35 -8.25 6.32
C PHE A 33 -5.14 -8.39 4.81
N TRP A 34 -4.67 -7.33 4.15
CA TRP A 34 -4.43 -7.38 2.71
C TRP A 34 -3.25 -8.30 2.36
N ALA A 35 -2.25 -8.43 3.23
CA ALA A 35 -1.12 -9.33 2.98
C ALA A 35 -1.59 -10.78 3.01
N TRP A 36 -2.41 -11.12 4.02
CA TRP A 36 -3.10 -12.40 4.07
C TRP A 36 -4.00 -12.63 2.84
N TYR A 37 -4.72 -11.61 2.37
CA TYR A 37 -5.57 -11.72 1.18
C TYR A 37 -4.74 -12.11 -0.05
N PHE A 38 -3.64 -11.40 -0.35
CA PHE A 38 -2.80 -11.69 -1.50
C PHE A 38 -2.08 -13.04 -1.36
N TYR A 39 -1.61 -13.37 -0.16
CA TYR A 39 -1.04 -14.69 0.13
C TYR A 39 -2.02 -15.83 -0.19
N ARG A 40 -3.29 -15.69 0.19
CA ARG A 40 -4.36 -16.68 -0.12
C ARG A 40 -4.72 -16.76 -1.62
N ARG A 41 -4.23 -15.86 -2.47
CA ARG A 41 -4.49 -15.89 -3.93
C ARG A 41 -3.54 -16.82 -4.66
N ASP A 42 -2.40 -17.09 -4.06
CA ASP A 42 -1.54 -18.18 -4.46
C ASP A 42 -2.14 -19.48 -3.90
N ARG A 43 -2.68 -20.28 -4.81
CA ARG A 43 -3.57 -21.41 -4.47
C ARG A 43 -2.93 -22.75 -4.76
N TYR A 44 -1.92 -22.78 -5.61
CA TYR A 44 -1.37 -24.03 -6.14
C TYR A 44 -0.05 -24.36 -5.44
N GLU A 45 0.83 -23.38 -5.26
CA GLU A 45 2.12 -23.56 -4.60
C GLU A 45 2.37 -22.44 -3.57
N PRO A 46 1.64 -22.41 -2.43
CA PRO A 46 1.75 -21.32 -1.47
C PRO A 46 3.15 -21.17 -0.88
N GLU A 47 3.71 -19.97 -1.04
CA GLU A 47 4.99 -19.57 -0.48
C GLU A 47 5.15 -19.83 1.04
N PRO A 48 6.38 -20.08 1.53
CA PRO A 48 6.62 -20.21 2.97
C PRO A 48 6.23 -18.92 3.71
N ALA A 49 5.31 -19.04 4.67
CA ALA A 49 4.80 -17.88 5.42
C ALA A 49 5.91 -17.06 6.10
N ALA A 50 7.02 -17.69 6.50
CA ALA A 50 8.18 -17.02 7.06
C ALA A 50 8.88 -16.09 6.05
N LEU A 51 8.96 -16.50 4.78
CA LEU A 51 9.53 -15.67 3.71
C LEU A 51 8.61 -14.49 3.40
N ILE A 52 7.29 -14.72 3.33
CA ILE A 52 6.30 -13.64 3.18
C ILE A 52 6.40 -12.63 4.34
N ALA A 53 6.48 -13.11 5.59
CA ALA A 53 6.66 -12.25 6.76
C ALA A 53 7.98 -11.47 6.69
N LYS A 54 9.08 -12.10 6.28
CA LYS A 54 10.37 -11.43 6.06
C LYS A 54 10.26 -10.31 5.03
N ILE A 55 9.65 -10.57 3.87
CA ILE A 55 9.48 -9.57 2.81
C ILE A 55 8.57 -8.43 3.26
N PHE A 56 7.50 -8.73 4.00
CA PHE A 56 6.66 -7.71 4.62
C PHE A 56 7.45 -6.82 5.60
N LEU A 57 8.23 -7.41 6.51
CA LEU A 57 9.05 -6.66 7.46
C LEU A 57 10.13 -5.82 6.75
N LEU A 58 10.76 -6.36 5.71
CA LEU A 58 11.71 -5.61 4.88
C LEU A 58 11.02 -4.47 4.11
N GLY A 59 9.78 -4.66 3.68
CA GLY A 59 8.93 -3.61 3.13
C GLY A 59 8.66 -2.49 4.13
N ALA A 60 8.37 -2.82 5.39
CA ALA A 60 8.24 -1.81 6.44
C ALA A 60 9.58 -1.10 6.72
N LEU A 61 10.71 -1.83 6.71
CA LEU A 61 12.02 -1.25 6.93
C LEU A 61 12.48 -0.35 5.77
N VAL A 62 12.10 -0.65 4.52
CA VAL A 62 12.49 0.17 3.36
C VAL A 62 11.83 1.56 3.38
N THR A 63 10.77 1.76 4.16
CA THR A 63 10.17 3.08 4.38
C THR A 63 11.19 4.09 4.91
N PHE A 64 12.15 3.71 5.75
CA PHE A 64 13.15 4.64 6.30
C PHE A 64 14.08 5.24 5.23
N PRO A 65 14.80 4.44 4.41
CA PRO A 65 15.61 4.99 3.32
C PRO A 65 14.75 5.67 2.24
N VAL A 66 13.54 5.19 1.97
CA VAL A 66 12.59 5.86 1.06
C VAL A 66 12.26 7.28 1.56
N ALA A 67 11.85 7.41 2.82
CA ALA A 67 11.53 8.69 3.45
C ALA A 67 12.75 9.63 3.50
N PHE A 68 13.96 9.09 3.69
CA PHE A 68 15.19 9.88 3.62
C PHE A 68 15.39 10.47 2.21
N VAL A 69 15.22 9.66 1.17
CA VAL A 69 15.37 10.10 -0.23
C VAL A 69 14.30 11.14 -0.57
N GLU A 70 13.05 10.91 -0.18
CA GLU A 70 11.96 11.89 -0.37
C GLU A 70 12.24 13.20 0.37
N GLY A 71 12.70 13.13 1.63
CA GLY A 71 13.10 14.29 2.41
C GLY A 71 14.22 15.09 1.74
N PHE A 72 15.22 14.40 1.18
CA PHE A 72 16.29 15.04 0.41
C PHE A 72 15.75 15.79 -0.82
N PHE A 73 14.88 15.16 -1.63
CA PHE A 73 14.25 15.84 -2.76
C PHE A 73 13.35 17.00 -2.32
N GLY A 74 12.69 16.88 -1.17
CA GLY A 74 11.88 17.93 -0.56
C GLY A 74 12.65 19.21 -0.21
N LEU A 75 13.99 19.15 -0.09
CA LEU A 75 14.82 20.35 0.09
C LEU A 75 14.87 21.24 -1.16
N PHE A 76 14.63 20.66 -2.33
CA PHE A 76 14.76 21.34 -3.62
C PHE A 76 13.44 21.48 -4.37
N ILE A 77 12.45 20.63 -4.06
CA ILE A 77 11.14 20.61 -4.71
C ILE A 77 10.08 21.11 -3.72
N ALA A 78 9.69 22.37 -3.88
CA ALA A 78 8.71 23.00 -2.98
C ALA A 78 7.25 22.57 -3.22
N SER A 79 6.93 22.02 -4.40
CA SER A 79 5.55 21.67 -4.76
C SER A 79 5.11 20.37 -4.09
N PRO A 80 4.12 20.38 -3.18
CA PRO A 80 3.61 19.15 -2.56
C PRO A 80 3.02 18.20 -3.61
N LEU A 81 2.39 18.74 -4.66
CA LEU A 81 1.81 17.94 -5.73
C LEU A 81 2.89 17.17 -6.51
N ILE A 82 4.01 17.81 -6.85
CA ILE A 82 5.12 17.13 -7.54
C ILE A 82 5.75 16.10 -6.61
N MET A 83 5.94 16.44 -5.34
CA MET A 83 6.47 15.50 -4.35
C MET A 83 5.58 14.27 -4.19
N GLY A 84 4.27 14.45 -3.98
CA GLY A 84 3.35 13.35 -3.70
C GLY A 84 2.89 12.56 -4.93
N ALA A 85 2.75 13.20 -6.10
CA ALA A 85 2.24 12.53 -7.30
C ALA A 85 3.33 12.04 -8.25
N ILE A 86 4.58 12.45 -8.09
CA ILE A 86 5.69 12.06 -8.96
C ILE A 86 6.84 11.47 -8.16
N VAL A 87 7.42 12.24 -7.22
CA VAL A 87 8.64 11.82 -6.53
C VAL A 87 8.39 10.60 -5.63
N ALA A 88 7.42 10.70 -4.71
CA ALA A 88 7.10 9.62 -3.78
C ALA A 88 6.73 8.31 -4.50
N PRO A 89 5.82 8.29 -5.51
CA PRO A 89 5.53 7.08 -6.28
C PRO A 89 6.75 6.43 -6.92
N ILE A 90 7.69 7.23 -7.44
CA ILE A 90 8.93 6.69 -8.03
C ILE A 90 9.81 6.07 -6.95
N VAL A 91 10.07 6.81 -5.86
CA VAL A 91 11.00 6.38 -4.81
C VAL A 91 10.43 5.16 -4.07
N GLU A 92 9.15 5.19 -3.70
CA GLU A 92 8.47 4.10 -3.02
C GLU A 92 8.39 2.82 -3.86
N GLU A 93 7.91 2.90 -5.10
CA GLU A 93 7.77 1.70 -5.94
C GLU A 93 9.13 1.09 -6.26
N TYR A 94 10.16 1.92 -6.45
CA TYR A 94 11.52 1.44 -6.58
C TYR A 94 12.02 0.77 -5.29
N GLY A 95 11.75 1.35 -4.12
CA GLY A 95 12.11 0.77 -2.82
C GLY A 95 11.49 -0.61 -2.60
N LYS A 96 10.18 -0.75 -2.87
CA LYS A 96 9.46 -2.04 -2.80
C LYS A 96 10.03 -3.07 -3.78
N PHE A 97 10.24 -2.63 -5.03
CA PHE A 97 10.86 -3.45 -6.06
C PHE A 97 12.26 -3.93 -5.64
N TYR A 98 13.08 -3.05 -5.08
CA TYR A 98 14.42 -3.35 -4.61
C TYR A 98 14.38 -4.46 -3.54
N VAL A 99 13.49 -4.35 -2.55
CA VAL A 99 13.31 -5.39 -1.53
C VAL A 99 13.04 -6.76 -2.17
N VAL A 100 12.04 -6.86 -3.05
CA VAL A 100 11.71 -8.13 -3.69
C VAL A 100 12.88 -8.63 -4.56
N ARG A 101 13.50 -7.73 -5.31
CA ARG A 101 14.60 -8.06 -6.22
C ARG A 101 15.82 -8.61 -5.49
N GLN A 102 16.13 -8.13 -4.30
CA GLN A 102 17.29 -8.59 -3.53
C GLN A 102 16.98 -9.82 -2.67
N PHE A 103 15.79 -9.87 -2.05
CA PHE A 103 15.53 -10.82 -0.97
C PHE A 103 14.61 -11.99 -1.33
N ALA A 104 13.90 -11.94 -2.48
CA ALA A 104 13.02 -13.01 -2.95
C ALA A 104 13.37 -13.49 -4.36
N TYR A 105 13.80 -12.60 -5.27
CA TYR A 105 13.97 -12.96 -6.68
C TYR A 105 14.97 -14.08 -6.96
N GLN A 106 16.03 -14.21 -6.15
CA GLN A 106 17.02 -15.27 -6.28
C GLN A 106 16.73 -16.47 -5.38
N ASP A 107 15.68 -16.39 -4.57
CA ASP A 107 15.25 -17.51 -3.72
C ASP A 107 14.76 -18.67 -4.60
N THR A 108 14.94 -19.89 -4.10
CA THR A 108 14.50 -21.11 -4.77
C THR A 108 12.98 -21.25 -4.72
N GLU A 109 12.34 -20.67 -3.71
CA GLU A 109 10.88 -20.67 -3.57
C GLU A 109 10.20 -19.81 -4.64
N PHE A 110 10.89 -18.82 -5.22
CA PHE A 110 10.35 -18.04 -6.33
C PHE A 110 10.44 -18.87 -7.63
N ASP A 111 9.49 -19.76 -7.85
CA ASP A 111 9.48 -20.75 -8.92
C ASP A 111 8.28 -20.65 -9.86
N GLU A 112 7.34 -19.72 -9.62
CA GLU A 112 6.27 -19.36 -10.56
C GLU A 112 6.01 -17.84 -10.70
N PRO A 113 5.32 -17.38 -11.77
CA PRO A 113 5.03 -15.96 -11.94
C PRO A 113 4.12 -15.35 -10.88
N MET A 114 3.34 -16.17 -10.14
CA MET A 114 2.42 -15.69 -9.11
C MET A 114 3.17 -15.14 -7.91
N ASP A 115 4.31 -15.74 -7.56
CA ASP A 115 5.18 -15.36 -6.43
C ASP A 115 5.63 -13.91 -6.56
N GLY A 116 5.96 -13.50 -7.78
CA GLY A 116 6.28 -12.11 -8.09
C GLY A 116 5.20 -11.13 -7.63
N ILE A 117 3.92 -11.50 -7.76
CA ILE A 117 2.77 -10.71 -7.26
C ILE A 117 2.70 -10.80 -5.74
N VAL A 118 2.83 -11.99 -5.16
CA VAL A 118 2.72 -12.21 -3.70
C VAL A 118 3.82 -11.46 -2.95
N TYR A 119 5.08 -11.59 -3.36
CA TYR A 119 6.20 -10.87 -2.76
C TYR A 119 6.10 -9.36 -2.97
N ALA A 120 5.67 -8.91 -4.14
CA ALA A 120 5.42 -7.48 -4.39
C ALA A 120 4.34 -6.92 -3.47
N ALA A 121 3.24 -7.64 -3.30
CA ALA A 121 2.17 -7.27 -2.37
C ALA A 121 2.69 -7.26 -0.92
N ALA A 122 3.46 -8.27 -0.51
CA ALA A 122 4.04 -8.33 0.84
C ALA A 122 4.94 -7.12 1.13
N ALA A 123 5.89 -6.81 0.25
CA ALA A 123 6.78 -5.65 0.40
C ALA A 123 5.99 -4.33 0.41
N ALA A 124 5.02 -4.19 -0.49
CA ALA A 124 4.18 -3.00 -0.60
C ALA A 124 3.32 -2.79 0.64
N LEU A 125 2.74 -3.85 1.20
CA LEU A 125 1.88 -3.78 2.38
C LEU A 125 2.68 -3.58 3.67
N GLY A 126 3.92 -4.07 3.72
CA GLY A 126 4.87 -3.71 4.77
C GLY A 126 5.12 -2.21 4.81
N LEU A 127 5.50 -1.62 3.67
CA LEU A 127 5.71 -0.17 3.55
C LEU A 127 4.43 0.60 3.89
N ALA A 128 3.31 0.20 3.29
CA ALA A 128 2.00 0.82 3.49
C ALA A 128 1.53 0.77 4.95
N SER A 129 1.90 -0.28 5.69
CA SER A 129 1.55 -0.41 7.11
C SER A 129 2.26 0.65 7.94
N LEU A 130 3.58 0.80 7.76
CA LEU A 130 4.34 1.81 8.49
C LEU A 130 3.94 3.23 8.06
N GLU A 131 3.70 3.44 6.77
CA GLU A 131 3.18 4.70 6.27
C GLU A 131 1.79 5.01 6.90
N ASN A 132 0.88 4.03 6.93
CA ASN A 132 -0.43 4.19 7.54
C ASN A 132 -0.33 4.56 9.02
N VAL A 133 0.60 3.97 9.77
CA VAL A 133 0.89 4.37 11.15
C VAL A 133 1.24 5.86 11.22
N PHE A 134 2.17 6.35 10.40
CA PHE A 134 2.54 7.77 10.40
C PHE A 134 1.36 8.70 10.09
N TYR A 135 0.55 8.37 9.08
CA TYR A 135 -0.65 9.16 8.74
C TYR A 135 -1.67 9.18 9.88
N VAL A 136 -1.95 8.03 10.48
CA VAL A 136 -2.95 7.89 11.55
C VAL A 136 -2.49 8.60 12.82
N PHE A 137 -1.23 8.47 13.21
CA PHE A 137 -0.71 9.17 14.39
C PHE A 137 -0.63 10.69 14.16
N THR A 138 -0.27 11.14 12.96
CA THR A 138 -0.32 12.58 12.61
C THR A 138 -1.75 13.12 12.70
N ALA A 139 -2.73 12.36 12.21
CA ALA A 139 -4.14 12.69 12.34
C ALA A 139 -4.60 12.69 13.81
N TYR A 140 -4.13 11.73 14.61
CA TYR A 140 -4.46 11.60 16.04
C TYR A 140 -3.98 12.79 16.87
N LEU A 141 -2.79 13.33 16.56
CA LEU A 141 -2.28 14.56 17.17
C LEU A 141 -3.21 15.76 16.92
N THR A 142 -3.96 15.76 15.82
CA THR A 142 -4.98 16.77 15.53
C THR A 142 -6.30 16.45 16.25
N SER A 143 -6.84 15.25 16.06
CA SER A 143 -7.99 14.76 16.85
C SER A 143 -8.18 13.24 16.72
N PRO A 144 -8.71 12.55 17.74
CA PRO A 144 -9.05 11.11 17.64
C PRO A 144 -10.06 10.80 16.53
N ALA A 145 -11.04 11.68 16.29
CA ALA A 145 -12.03 11.49 15.24
C ALA A 145 -11.41 11.53 13.84
N LEU A 146 -10.45 12.44 13.61
CA LEU A 146 -9.71 12.49 12.35
C LEU A 146 -8.89 11.22 12.15
N ALA A 147 -8.21 10.71 13.18
CA ALA A 147 -7.46 9.45 13.11
C ALA A 147 -8.35 8.27 12.69
N LEU A 148 -9.55 8.14 13.27
CA LEU A 148 -10.51 7.11 12.90
C LEU A 148 -10.96 7.25 11.43
N GLY A 149 -11.25 8.47 10.98
CA GLY A 149 -11.57 8.74 9.57
C GLY A 149 -10.41 8.36 8.64
N THR A 150 -9.19 8.73 8.99
CA THR A 150 -7.96 8.39 8.25
C THR A 150 -7.77 6.88 8.16
N ILE A 151 -7.97 6.13 9.25
CA ILE A 151 -7.91 4.66 9.27
C ILE A 151 -8.86 4.08 8.22
N VAL A 152 -10.13 4.49 8.24
CA VAL A 152 -11.16 3.93 7.35
C VAL A 152 -10.83 4.19 5.88
N VAL A 153 -10.51 5.44 5.54
CA VAL A 153 -10.20 5.82 4.15
C VAL A 153 -8.95 5.07 3.67
N ARG A 154 -7.88 5.05 4.46
CA ARG A 154 -6.63 4.41 4.04
C ARG A 154 -6.76 2.89 3.97
N ALA A 155 -7.52 2.26 4.86
CA ALA A 155 -7.75 0.81 4.84
C ALA A 155 -8.45 0.33 3.56
N ILE A 156 -9.32 1.15 2.98
CA ILE A 156 -10.11 0.83 1.79
C ILE A 156 -9.38 1.22 0.50
N PHE A 157 -8.69 2.36 0.50
CA PHE A 157 -8.12 2.91 -0.73
C PHE A 157 -6.60 2.81 -0.77
N SER A 158 -5.89 3.50 0.14
CA SER A 158 -4.43 3.66 0.06
C SER A 158 -3.67 2.35 0.33
N VAL A 159 -3.98 1.65 1.42
CA VAL A 159 -3.27 0.43 1.83
C VAL A 159 -3.38 -0.69 0.76
N PRO A 160 -4.58 -1.10 0.31
CA PRO A 160 -4.67 -2.04 -0.80
C PRO A 160 -4.14 -1.45 -2.11
N GLY A 161 -4.24 -0.13 -2.31
CA GLY A 161 -3.66 0.58 -3.45
C GLY A 161 -2.19 0.25 -3.66
N HIS A 162 -1.36 0.32 -2.62
CA HIS A 162 0.06 -0.04 -2.72
C HIS A 162 0.28 -1.47 -3.22
N ALA A 163 -0.50 -2.44 -2.74
CA ALA A 163 -0.42 -3.81 -3.23
C ALA A 163 -0.84 -3.91 -4.71
N LEU A 164 -1.87 -3.16 -5.11
CA LEU A 164 -2.36 -3.15 -6.50
C LEU A 164 -1.35 -2.50 -7.46
N PHE A 165 -0.72 -1.38 -7.09
CA PHE A 165 0.34 -0.75 -7.88
C PHE A 165 1.53 -1.71 -8.01
N ALA A 166 1.94 -2.29 -6.89
CA ALA A 166 3.07 -3.21 -6.84
C ALA A 166 2.82 -4.50 -7.62
N SER A 167 1.57 -4.99 -7.66
CA SER A 167 1.20 -6.17 -8.45
C SER A 167 1.48 -6.01 -9.95
N ALA A 168 1.50 -4.78 -10.48
CA ALA A 168 1.81 -4.52 -11.88
C ALA A 168 3.26 -4.88 -12.20
N TRP A 169 4.23 -4.42 -11.39
CA TRP A 169 5.63 -4.78 -11.56
C TRP A 169 5.97 -6.15 -10.99
N GLY A 170 5.27 -6.61 -9.96
CA GLY A 170 5.42 -7.95 -9.40
C GLY A 170 5.10 -9.04 -10.41
N TYR A 171 3.98 -8.90 -11.13
CA TYR A 171 3.65 -9.80 -12.24
C TYR A 171 4.68 -9.75 -13.36
N ALA A 172 5.13 -8.54 -13.74
CA ALA A 172 6.15 -8.37 -14.77
C ALA A 172 7.49 -9.04 -14.36
N LEU A 173 7.89 -8.89 -13.10
CA LEU A 173 9.09 -9.48 -12.53
C LEU A 173 9.01 -11.01 -12.50
N GLY A 174 7.88 -11.56 -12.03
CA GLY A 174 7.61 -13.00 -12.00
C GLY A 174 7.68 -13.61 -13.38
N ARG A 175 6.94 -13.05 -14.35
CA ARG A 175 7.04 -13.53 -15.74
C ARG A 175 8.45 -13.43 -16.32
N ALA A 176 9.15 -12.33 -16.05
CA ALA A 176 10.48 -12.12 -16.62
C ALA A 176 11.49 -13.17 -16.14
N LYS A 177 11.33 -13.74 -14.94
CA LYS A 177 12.21 -14.81 -14.42
C LYS A 177 12.23 -16.04 -15.34
N PHE A 178 11.09 -16.38 -15.94
CA PHE A 178 10.92 -17.55 -16.82
C PHE A 178 11.00 -17.23 -18.32
N MET A 179 11.41 -16.01 -18.68
CA MET A 179 11.63 -15.59 -20.07
C MET A 179 13.10 -15.66 -20.46
N ALA A 180 13.36 -15.63 -21.78
CA ALA A 180 14.70 -15.50 -22.34
C ALA A 180 15.40 -14.23 -21.78
N PRO A 181 16.70 -14.31 -21.40
CA PRO A 181 17.43 -13.24 -20.73
C PRO A 181 17.33 -11.86 -21.41
N GLU A 182 17.31 -11.84 -22.73
CA GLU A 182 17.32 -10.62 -23.56
C GLU A 182 16.01 -9.84 -23.45
N ARG A 183 14.90 -10.53 -23.11
CA ARG A 183 13.56 -9.93 -22.99
C ARG A 183 13.27 -9.40 -21.58
N ARG A 184 13.99 -9.88 -20.56
CA ARG A 184 13.70 -9.60 -19.14
C ARG A 184 13.73 -8.11 -18.80
N PRO A 185 14.77 -7.32 -19.18
CA PRO A 185 14.88 -5.94 -18.74
C PRO A 185 13.69 -5.09 -19.20
N ARG A 186 13.27 -5.26 -20.46
CA ARG A 186 12.15 -4.50 -21.04
C ARG A 186 10.84 -4.75 -20.29
N ILE A 187 10.56 -6.01 -19.93
CA ILE A 187 9.34 -6.38 -19.22
C ILE A 187 9.36 -5.84 -17.79
N ILE A 188 10.49 -5.99 -17.08
CA ILE A 188 10.66 -5.51 -15.71
C ILE A 188 10.50 -3.98 -15.65
N ILE A 189 11.22 -3.25 -16.51
CA ILE A 189 11.16 -1.78 -16.55
C ILE A 189 9.74 -1.31 -16.91
N GLY A 190 9.10 -1.94 -17.91
CA GLY A 190 7.73 -1.59 -18.29
C GLY A 190 6.73 -1.79 -17.16
N GLY A 191 6.85 -2.88 -16.40
CA GLY A 191 6.01 -3.14 -15.23
C GLY A 191 6.25 -2.12 -14.11
N LEU A 192 7.51 -1.80 -13.82
CA LEU A 192 7.89 -0.83 -12.78
C LEU A 192 7.37 0.57 -13.10
N LEU A 193 7.57 1.04 -14.34
CA LEU A 193 7.04 2.32 -14.80
C LEU A 193 5.50 2.35 -14.75
N LEU A 194 4.83 1.24 -15.07
CA LEU A 194 3.38 1.15 -14.93
C LEU A 194 2.94 1.27 -13.47
N GLY A 195 3.60 0.57 -12.54
CA GLY A 195 3.32 0.68 -11.10
C GLY A 195 3.51 2.12 -10.58
N MET A 196 4.62 2.76 -10.93
CA MET A 196 4.90 4.16 -10.58
C MET A 196 3.84 5.11 -11.14
N ALA A 197 3.44 4.94 -12.40
CA ALA A 197 2.42 5.77 -13.03
C ALA A 197 1.04 5.58 -12.40
N LEU A 198 0.65 4.34 -12.08
CA LEU A 198 -0.63 4.05 -11.41
C LEU A 198 -0.67 4.63 -10.00
N HIS A 199 0.44 4.51 -9.25
CA HIS A 199 0.56 5.06 -7.92
C HIS A 199 0.54 6.61 -7.96
N GLY A 200 1.30 7.22 -8.86
CA GLY A 200 1.30 8.67 -9.05
C GLY A 200 -0.05 9.21 -9.50
N ALA A 201 -0.75 8.51 -10.40
CA ALA A 201 -2.12 8.85 -10.75
C ALA A 201 -3.03 8.81 -9.52
N PHE A 202 -2.97 7.76 -8.69
CA PHE A 202 -3.76 7.67 -7.47
C PHE A 202 -3.48 8.84 -6.50
N ASN A 203 -2.20 9.15 -6.24
CA ASN A 203 -1.82 10.26 -5.36
C ASN A 203 -2.27 11.61 -5.92
N PHE A 204 -2.12 11.83 -7.24
CA PHE A 204 -2.60 13.03 -7.89
C PHE A 204 -4.10 13.24 -7.68
N LEU A 205 -4.91 12.19 -7.85
CA LEU A 205 -6.36 12.26 -7.59
C LEU A 205 -6.63 12.57 -6.10
N LEU A 206 -5.94 11.91 -5.18
CA LEU A 206 -6.17 12.14 -3.75
C LEU A 206 -5.82 13.57 -3.32
N MET A 207 -4.73 14.13 -3.83
CA MET A 207 -4.23 15.47 -3.45
C MET A 207 -5.00 16.62 -4.10
N THR A 208 -5.73 16.37 -5.18
CA THR A 208 -6.54 17.39 -5.88
C THR A 208 -8.04 17.31 -5.55
N ALA A 209 -8.40 16.47 -4.58
CA ALA A 209 -9.78 16.16 -4.21
C ALA A 209 -10.64 17.37 -3.83
N GLU A 210 -10.06 18.40 -3.19
CA GLU A 210 -10.80 19.60 -2.78
C GLU A 210 -11.22 20.49 -3.96
N ILE A 211 -10.51 20.44 -5.08
CA ILE A 211 -10.74 21.32 -6.24
C ILE A 211 -11.84 20.74 -7.16
N PHE A 212 -12.01 19.42 -7.18
CA PHE A 212 -12.88 18.71 -8.12
C PHE A 212 -13.68 17.55 -7.50
N ALA A 213 -14.23 17.73 -6.30
CA ALA A 213 -14.80 16.66 -5.47
C ALA A 213 -15.71 15.64 -6.21
N TYR A 214 -16.66 16.10 -7.05
CA TYR A 214 -17.55 15.18 -7.79
C TYR A 214 -16.85 14.39 -8.90
N THR A 215 -15.97 15.04 -9.65
CA THR A 215 -15.16 14.38 -10.69
C THR A 215 -14.20 13.39 -10.04
N MET A 216 -13.65 13.71 -8.87
CA MET A 216 -12.73 12.87 -8.13
C MET A 216 -13.36 11.58 -7.61
N ILE A 217 -14.58 11.65 -7.07
CA ILE A 217 -15.32 10.45 -6.67
C ILE A 217 -15.49 9.52 -7.87
N ILE A 218 -15.87 10.04 -9.04
CA ILE A 218 -16.02 9.25 -10.27
C ILE A 218 -14.67 8.62 -10.66
N PHE A 219 -13.58 9.38 -10.63
CA PHE A 219 -12.26 8.88 -10.99
C PHE A 219 -11.72 7.82 -10.01
N ILE A 220 -11.95 7.96 -8.70
CA ILE A 220 -11.60 6.93 -7.71
C ILE A 220 -12.48 5.68 -7.93
N LEU A 221 -13.77 5.85 -8.21
CA LEU A 221 -14.70 4.77 -8.54
C LEU A 221 -14.40 4.08 -9.89
N ILE A 222 -13.56 4.67 -10.75
CA ILE A 222 -13.08 4.03 -11.98
C ILE A 222 -11.69 3.43 -11.76
N LEU A 223 -10.76 4.20 -11.20
CA LEU A 223 -9.37 3.80 -11.01
C LEU A 223 -9.28 2.62 -10.06
N THR A 224 -9.93 2.66 -8.89
CA THR A 224 -9.84 1.58 -7.90
C THR A 224 -10.37 0.25 -8.47
N PRO A 225 -11.57 0.18 -9.09
CA PRO A 225 -11.99 -1.05 -9.77
C PRO A 225 -11.08 -1.44 -10.93
N GLY A 226 -10.56 -0.48 -11.71
CA GLY A 226 -9.62 -0.73 -12.79
C GLY A 226 -8.33 -1.40 -12.31
N LEU A 227 -7.77 -0.94 -11.19
CA LEU A 227 -6.61 -1.52 -10.52
C LEU A 227 -6.90 -2.95 -10.05
N TRP A 228 -8.06 -3.18 -9.43
CA TRP A 228 -8.50 -4.51 -9.04
C TRP A 228 -8.68 -5.45 -10.24
N ILE A 229 -9.24 -4.96 -11.34
CA ILE A 229 -9.38 -5.73 -12.59
C ILE A 229 -7.98 -6.07 -13.13
N LEU A 230 -7.06 -5.11 -13.18
CA LEU A 230 -5.68 -5.34 -13.63
C LEU A 230 -4.99 -6.39 -12.76
N ALA A 231 -5.01 -6.25 -11.44
CA ALA A 231 -4.41 -7.18 -10.51
C ALA A 231 -5.03 -8.59 -10.65
N ASN A 232 -6.35 -8.70 -10.72
CA ASN A 232 -7.03 -9.99 -10.92
C ASN A 232 -6.67 -10.64 -12.26
N ARG A 233 -6.54 -9.85 -13.33
CA ARG A 233 -6.09 -10.34 -14.64
C ARG A 233 -4.65 -10.85 -14.58
N ASN A 234 -3.76 -10.13 -13.89
CA ASN A 234 -2.37 -10.55 -13.69
C ASN A 234 -2.29 -11.84 -12.88
N ILE A 235 -3.02 -11.94 -11.76
CA ILE A 235 -3.12 -13.16 -10.94
C ILE A 235 -3.64 -14.32 -11.79
N ALA A 236 -4.74 -14.13 -12.51
CA ALA A 236 -5.32 -15.19 -13.35
C ALA A 236 -4.39 -15.63 -14.48
N ALA A 237 -3.56 -14.73 -15.02
CA ALA A 237 -2.57 -15.06 -16.03
C ALA A 237 -1.35 -15.77 -15.44
N ALA A 238 -0.88 -15.35 -14.25
CA ALA A 238 0.22 -15.98 -13.53
C ALA A 238 -0.12 -17.43 -13.15
N LEU A 239 -1.29 -17.64 -12.54
CA LEU A 239 -1.79 -18.97 -12.16
C LEU A 239 -2.05 -19.90 -13.35
N ARG A 240 -2.17 -19.39 -14.57
CA ARG A 240 -2.27 -20.23 -15.78
C ARG A 240 -0.92 -20.78 -16.22
N TYR A 241 0.16 -20.09 -15.87
CA TYR A 241 1.52 -20.47 -16.23
C TYR A 241 1.99 -21.65 -15.37
N GLY A 242 1.78 -21.63 -14.05
CA GLY A 242 2.13 -22.73 -13.14
C GLY A 242 1.34 -24.04 -13.36
N ARG A 243 0.43 -24.09 -14.35
CA ARG A 243 -0.30 -25.32 -14.73
C ARG A 243 0.35 -26.07 -15.91
N GLN A 244 1.42 -25.53 -16.50
CA GLN A 244 2.12 -26.10 -17.65
C GLN A 244 3.40 -26.79 -17.20
#